data_AF-A0A183KBF2-F1
#
_entry.id   AF-A0A183KBF2-F1
#
_cell.length_a   1.000
_cell.length_b   1.000
_cell.length_c   1.000
_cell.angle_alpha   90.00
_cell.angle_beta   90.00
_cell.angle_gamma   90.00
#
_symmetry.space_group_name_H-M   'P 1'
#
loop_
_entity.id
_entity.type
_entity.pdbx_description
1 polymer ?
#
loop_
_entity_poly.entity_id
_entity_poly.type
_entity_poly.pdbx_seq_one_letter_code
_entity_poly.pdbx_strand_id
1 'polypeptide(L)'
;MPLLHMTSTNSLLTGGLGYTTGENSKLDVLYSPLNSGVMTNLRTIAVLPTTTDINAEAFTLELQHSMSSMGSSVRLTSDIVLKRLGSCAFDSVSQYRLSTWLSHQEDSHRIVFFVCDCQRVSAWNRICIRQADCILVLALHSSDPARPSPIEMALKNDPTKVAKVLILMYPLDTDYTESGKTAVWLNARPWISQHYHIRCEPRVFIPRSKLNLINFYTQVFAREKPNPLSDFSRLARYIVGEAVGLVLGGGGARGCSHVGLIRKELNRQLQSTFHDRQIEDFWLPFFCVTTDITNCKMRIHTQGSSWRYVRASMSLSGYLPPLCDPYDGSLLLDGGYTNNLPADVMVCFGAKTIFASDVGAAVETELTNYGDHLSGWYLLYNRYFRIGTPVLRVSIQINLF
;
A
#
# COMPACT_ATOMS: atom_id res chain seq x y z
N MET A 1 -3.83 32.36 50.34
CA MET A 1 -3.44 31.03 49.83
C MET A 1 -4.08 30.84 48.46
N PRO A 2 -3.33 30.33 47.47
CA PRO A 2 -3.36 30.88 46.12
C PRO A 2 -4.28 30.13 45.16
N LEU A 3 -4.91 30.92 44.28
CA LEU A 3 -5.58 30.52 43.04
C LEU A 3 -4.54 30.02 42.04
N LEU A 4 -4.64 28.76 41.59
CA LEU A 4 -3.86 28.22 40.49
C LEU A 4 -4.66 28.35 39.18
N HIS A 5 -4.38 29.44 38.47
CA HIS A 5 -4.61 29.56 37.03
C HIS A 5 -3.69 28.57 36.30
N MET A 6 -4.23 27.67 35.47
CA MET A 6 -3.44 26.99 34.45
C MET A 6 -3.70 27.62 33.09
N THR A 7 -2.79 28.50 32.70
CA THR A 7 -2.61 29.02 31.35
C THR A 7 -1.85 28.01 30.48
N SER A 8 -2.24 27.90 29.22
CA SER A 8 -1.55 27.12 28.20
C SER A 8 -0.12 27.61 27.97
N THR A 9 0.85 26.70 27.99
CA THR A 9 2.14 26.91 27.29
C THR A 9 2.67 25.58 26.75
N ASN A 10 2.79 25.51 25.43
CA ASN A 10 3.63 24.56 24.70
C ASN A 10 5.06 24.58 25.26
N SER A 11 5.61 23.41 25.59
CA SER A 11 7.06 23.21 25.65
C SER A 11 7.41 21.77 25.32
N LEU A 12 7.99 21.61 24.12
CA LEU A 12 8.84 20.48 23.73
C LEU A 12 9.91 20.25 24.80
N LEU A 13 9.93 19.07 25.42
CA LEU A 13 11.09 18.57 26.14
C LEU A 13 11.34 17.11 25.78
N THR A 14 12.31 16.94 24.89
CA THR A 14 13.17 15.77 24.74
C THR A 14 13.76 15.38 26.09
N GLY A 15 13.45 14.16 26.56
CA GLY A 15 14.05 13.57 27.75
C GLY A 15 14.19 12.07 27.55
N GLY A 16 15.35 11.66 27.04
CA GLY A 16 15.71 10.26 26.89
C GLY A 16 15.90 9.58 28.24
N LEU A 17 15.21 8.46 28.43
CA LEU A 17 15.54 7.47 29.45
C LEU A 17 15.95 6.20 28.71
N GLY A 18 17.25 5.94 28.74
CA GLY A 18 17.85 4.75 28.16
C GLY A 18 17.44 3.51 28.96
N TYR A 19 16.90 2.52 28.25
CA TYR A 19 16.85 1.15 28.71
C TYR A 19 17.80 0.31 27.87
N THR A 20 18.52 -0.53 28.60
CA THR A 20 19.64 -1.38 28.22
C THR A 20 19.35 -2.33 27.07
N THR A 21 20.31 -2.42 26.16
CA THR A 21 20.41 -3.31 25.02
C THR A 21 20.22 -4.78 25.39
N GLY A 22 19.17 -5.40 24.85
CA GLY A 22 18.98 -6.85 24.76
C GLY A 22 18.60 -7.20 23.32
N GLU A 23 19.34 -8.12 22.72
CA GLU A 23 19.22 -8.59 21.35
C GLU A 23 17.80 -9.07 21.01
N ASN A 24 17.08 -8.34 20.14
CA ASN A 24 15.87 -8.83 19.45
C ASN A 24 15.67 -8.09 18.13
N SER A 25 16.66 -8.20 17.23
CA SER A 25 16.70 -7.53 15.92
C SER A 25 15.68 -8.04 14.87
N LYS A 26 14.66 -8.82 15.27
CA LYS A 26 13.58 -9.28 14.38
C LYS A 26 12.20 -8.70 14.70
N LEU A 27 11.95 -8.17 15.91
CA LEU A 27 10.64 -7.59 16.24
C LEU A 27 10.52 -6.11 15.85
N ASP A 28 11.62 -5.37 15.79
CA ASP A 28 11.62 -3.94 15.44
C ASP A 28 11.33 -3.67 13.95
N VAL A 29 11.38 -4.70 13.10
CA VAL A 29 11.09 -4.57 11.66
C VAL A 29 9.59 -4.45 11.38
N LEU A 30 8.73 -4.97 12.26
CA LEU A 30 7.27 -4.91 12.09
C LEU A 30 6.63 -3.61 12.61
N TYR A 31 7.40 -2.80 13.35
CA TYR A 31 6.89 -1.62 14.05
C TYR A 31 7.75 -0.37 13.80
N SER A 32 8.20 -0.19 12.56
CA SER A 32 8.68 1.12 12.15
C SER A 32 7.47 2.07 12.01
N PRO A 33 7.56 3.33 12.50
CA PRO A 33 6.56 4.34 12.14
C PRO A 33 6.49 4.39 10.61
N LEU A 34 5.28 4.61 10.05
CA LEU A 34 4.87 4.69 8.64
C LEU A 34 5.72 5.61 7.72
N ASN A 35 7.04 5.54 7.79
CA ASN A 35 7.99 6.39 7.13
C ASN A 35 8.78 5.57 6.10
N SER A 36 8.84 6.16 4.89
CA SER A 36 9.68 5.80 3.73
C SER A 36 9.14 4.75 2.73
N GLY A 37 7.88 4.84 2.32
CA GLY A 37 7.37 4.08 1.17
C GLY A 37 6.49 4.86 0.19
N VAL A 38 6.13 6.10 0.50
CA VAL A 38 5.13 6.83 -0.29
C VAL A 38 5.77 7.42 -1.54
N MET A 39 5.22 7.10 -2.70
CA MET A 39 5.57 7.67 -4.01
C MET A 39 5.04 9.11 -4.13
N THR A 40 5.52 10.04 -3.30
CA THR A 40 5.14 11.46 -3.42
C THR A 40 6.21 12.26 -4.13
N ASN A 41 5.80 13.01 -5.16
CA ASN A 41 6.65 14.01 -5.85
C ASN A 41 7.86 13.42 -6.58
N LEU A 42 7.66 12.26 -7.21
CA LEU A 42 8.68 11.62 -8.04
C LEU A 42 8.93 12.41 -9.32
N ARG A 43 10.19 12.68 -9.66
CA ARG A 43 10.59 13.23 -10.95
C ARG A 43 11.27 12.19 -11.82
N THR A 44 12.14 11.38 -11.24
CA THR A 44 12.92 10.38 -11.98
C THR A 44 12.55 8.96 -11.56
N ILE A 45 12.24 8.11 -12.54
CA ILE A 45 11.79 6.75 -12.30
C ILE A 45 12.61 5.79 -13.16
N ALA A 46 13.34 4.88 -12.51
CA ALA A 46 14.03 3.81 -13.22
C ALA A 46 13.10 2.60 -13.39
N VAL A 47 13.03 2.07 -14.61
CA VAL A 47 12.23 0.89 -14.95
C VAL A 47 13.16 -0.25 -15.31
N LEU A 48 13.08 -1.31 -14.51
CA LEU A 48 14.05 -2.38 -14.48
C LEU A 48 13.36 -3.73 -14.76
N PRO A 49 13.56 -4.32 -15.95
CA PRO A 49 13.10 -5.67 -16.23
C PRO A 49 13.94 -6.71 -15.48
N THR A 50 13.28 -7.69 -14.87
CA THR A 50 13.95 -8.83 -14.21
C THR A 50 14.36 -9.92 -15.20
N THR A 51 13.55 -10.14 -16.24
CA THR A 51 13.77 -11.14 -17.28
C THR A 51 13.80 -10.51 -18.67
N THR A 52 14.48 -11.16 -19.61
CA THR A 52 14.63 -10.68 -21.00
C THR A 52 13.32 -10.73 -21.77
N ASP A 53 12.35 -11.51 -21.29
CA ASP A 53 11.02 -11.64 -21.89
C ASP A 53 10.15 -10.40 -21.63
N ILE A 54 10.51 -9.60 -20.63
CA ILE A 54 9.79 -8.36 -20.30
C ILE A 54 10.26 -7.25 -21.23
N ASN A 55 9.34 -6.78 -22.06
CA ASN A 55 9.56 -5.58 -22.86
C ASN A 55 9.34 -4.31 -22.03
N ALA A 56 10.38 -3.87 -21.32
CA ALA A 56 10.34 -2.65 -20.51
C ALA A 56 10.04 -1.39 -21.33
N GLU A 57 10.45 -1.34 -22.60
CA GLU A 57 10.12 -0.22 -23.49
C GLU A 57 8.62 -0.16 -23.81
N ALA A 58 8.00 -1.31 -24.10
CA ALA A 58 6.55 -1.38 -24.33
C ALA A 58 5.77 -1.00 -23.06
N PHE A 59 6.17 -1.51 -21.90
CA PHE A 59 5.55 -1.18 -20.62
C PHE A 59 5.62 0.32 -20.34
N THR A 60 6.79 0.94 -20.54
CA THR A 60 6.95 2.39 -20.32
C THR A 60 6.12 3.21 -21.30
N LEU A 61 6.00 2.81 -22.56
CA LEU A 61 5.15 3.50 -23.52
C LEU A 61 3.67 3.48 -23.11
N GLU A 62 3.14 2.35 -22.65
CA GLU A 62 1.76 2.25 -22.14
C GLU A 62 1.53 3.11 -20.89
N LEU A 63 2.51 3.13 -19.98
CA LEU A 63 2.48 3.98 -18.81
C LEU A 63 2.51 5.47 -19.18
N GLN A 64 3.37 5.86 -20.12
CA GLN A 64 3.43 7.22 -20.66
C GLN A 64 2.11 7.64 -21.30
N HIS A 65 1.47 6.76 -22.07
CA HIS A 65 0.17 7.05 -22.66
C HIS A 65 -0.90 7.31 -21.61
N SER A 66 -0.96 6.48 -20.57
CA SER A 66 -1.89 6.66 -19.44
C SER A 66 -1.63 7.98 -18.69
N MET A 67 -0.37 8.39 -18.61
CA MET A 67 0.08 9.62 -17.94
C MET A 67 -0.03 10.89 -18.80
N SER A 68 -0.29 10.78 -20.10
CA SER A 68 -0.43 11.93 -21.00
C SER A 68 -1.51 12.92 -20.55
N SER A 69 -2.52 12.43 -19.82
CA SER A 69 -3.58 13.25 -19.21
C SER A 69 -3.13 14.06 -17.98
N MET A 70 -2.05 13.65 -17.31
CA MET A 70 -1.60 14.17 -16.02
C MET A 70 -0.30 14.99 -16.11
N GLY A 71 0.46 14.88 -17.21
CA GLY A 71 1.64 15.71 -17.44
C GLY A 71 2.58 15.22 -18.54
N SER A 72 3.60 16.05 -18.81
CA SER A 72 4.66 15.73 -19.77
C SER A 72 5.59 14.66 -19.21
N SER A 73 5.85 13.60 -19.99
CA SER A 73 6.78 12.53 -19.62
C SER A 73 7.74 12.20 -20.76
N VAL A 74 8.98 11.86 -20.42
CA VAL A 74 10.01 11.45 -21.39
C VAL A 74 10.61 10.11 -21.00
N ARG A 75 10.98 9.33 -22.01
CA ARG A 75 11.63 8.02 -21.85
C ARG A 75 13.06 8.10 -22.36
N LEU A 76 14.00 7.66 -21.54
CA LEU A 76 15.42 7.64 -21.82
C LEU A 76 15.92 6.20 -21.80
N THR A 77 16.43 5.73 -22.94
CA THR A 77 17.16 4.46 -23.06
C THR A 77 18.63 4.72 -23.33
N SER A 78 19.46 3.71 -23.11
CA SER A 78 20.89 3.75 -23.46
C SER A 78 21.12 4.18 -24.92
N ASP A 79 20.31 3.73 -25.89
CA ASP A 79 20.45 4.13 -27.29
C ASP A 79 20.14 5.61 -27.54
N ILE A 80 19.12 6.17 -26.87
CA ILE A 80 18.74 7.57 -27.03
C ILE A 80 19.88 8.47 -26.55
N VAL A 81 20.48 8.11 -25.41
CA VAL A 81 21.60 8.82 -24.83
C VAL A 81 22.84 8.73 -25.73
N LEU A 82 23.18 7.53 -26.22
CA LEU A 82 24.31 7.32 -27.13
C LEU A 82 24.13 8.07 -28.46
N LYS A 83 22.92 8.11 -29.02
CA LYS A 83 22.63 8.88 -30.24
C LYS A 83 22.79 10.39 -30.04
N ARG A 84 22.49 10.91 -28.84
CA ARG A 84 22.52 12.35 -28.57
C ARG A 84 23.90 12.85 -28.13
N LEU A 85 24.60 12.08 -27.30
CA LEU A 85 25.87 12.48 -26.68
C LEU A 85 27.10 11.81 -27.32
N GLY A 86 26.90 10.79 -28.16
CA GLY A 86 27.96 10.01 -28.82
C GLY A 86 28.31 8.70 -28.09
N SER A 87 29.20 7.90 -28.67
CA SER A 87 29.61 6.59 -28.15
C SER A 87 30.32 6.65 -26.79
N CYS A 88 31.00 7.77 -26.48
CA CYS A 88 31.73 8.01 -25.23
C CYS A 88 30.87 8.64 -24.13
N ALA A 89 29.54 8.56 -24.22
CA ALA A 89 28.63 9.22 -23.27
C ALA A 89 28.75 8.69 -21.83
N PHE A 90 29.21 7.45 -21.66
CA PHE A 90 29.31 6.79 -20.35
C PHE A 90 30.72 6.81 -19.76
N ASP A 91 31.68 7.43 -20.44
CA ASP A 91 33.05 7.59 -19.93
C ASP A 91 33.11 8.67 -18.85
N SER A 92 34.04 8.54 -17.92
CA SER A 92 34.23 9.49 -16.81
C SER A 92 34.44 10.93 -17.28
N VAL A 93 35.08 11.11 -18.43
CA VAL A 93 35.34 12.43 -19.05
C VAL A 93 34.04 13.13 -19.47
N SER A 94 33.06 12.37 -19.97
CA SER A 94 31.79 12.90 -20.47
C SER A 94 30.71 13.00 -19.38
N GLN A 95 31.01 12.59 -18.15
CA GLN A 95 30.02 12.50 -17.07
C GLN A 95 29.35 13.85 -16.78
N TYR A 96 30.10 14.96 -16.84
CA TYR A 96 29.54 16.30 -16.67
C TYR A 96 28.53 16.66 -17.77
N ARG A 97 28.84 16.34 -19.03
CA ARG A 97 27.95 16.58 -20.18
C ARG A 97 26.67 15.77 -20.06
N LEU A 98 26.79 14.50 -19.65
CA LEU A 98 25.65 13.63 -19.41
C LEU A 98 24.77 14.17 -18.28
N SER A 99 25.36 14.49 -17.13
CA SER A 99 24.63 15.01 -15.97
C SER A 99 23.87 16.30 -16.32
N THR A 100 24.54 17.24 -17.00
CA THR A 100 23.91 18.52 -17.40
C THR A 100 22.74 18.29 -18.34
N TRP A 101 22.88 17.37 -19.30
CA TRP A 101 21.81 17.04 -20.22
C TRP A 101 20.64 16.33 -19.54
N LEU A 102 20.92 15.41 -18.61
CA LEU A 102 19.89 14.74 -17.80
C LEU A 102 19.11 15.72 -16.93
N SER A 103 19.81 16.64 -16.24
CA SER A 103 19.15 17.71 -15.47
C SER A 103 18.25 18.57 -16.37
N HIS A 104 18.68 18.88 -17.59
CA HIS A 104 17.81 19.60 -18.53
C HIS A 104 16.55 18.80 -18.92
N GLN A 105 16.63 17.47 -19.02
CA GLN A 105 15.45 16.64 -19.25
C GLN A 105 14.51 16.62 -18.05
N GLU A 106 15.06 16.57 -16.83
CA GLU A 106 14.34 16.64 -15.56
C GLU A 106 13.64 17.98 -15.33
N ASP A 107 14.21 19.07 -15.84
CA ASP A 107 13.59 20.40 -15.78
C ASP A 107 12.48 20.56 -16.83
N SER A 108 12.65 19.94 -18.00
CA SER A 108 11.71 20.09 -19.12
C SER A 108 10.45 19.22 -19.00
N HIS A 109 10.54 18.11 -18.27
CA HIS A 109 9.45 17.13 -18.15
C HIS A 109 9.06 16.96 -16.69
N ARG A 110 7.77 16.70 -16.44
CA ARG A 110 7.29 16.43 -15.08
C ARG A 110 7.90 15.13 -14.55
N ILE A 111 7.95 14.09 -15.41
CA ILE A 111 8.47 12.77 -15.07
C ILE A 111 9.41 12.26 -16.17
N VAL A 112 10.57 11.76 -15.75
CA VAL A 112 11.59 11.16 -16.61
C VAL A 112 11.69 9.66 -16.29
N PHE A 113 11.44 8.84 -17.30
CA PHE A 113 11.60 7.38 -17.22
C PHE A 113 12.96 6.95 -17.73
N PHE A 114 13.76 6.35 -16.86
CA PHE A 114 15.01 5.68 -17.21
C PHE A 114 14.74 4.20 -17.47
N VAL A 115 14.85 3.75 -18.71
CA VAL A 115 14.67 2.33 -19.04
C VAL A 115 16.00 1.62 -18.95
N CYS A 116 16.09 0.64 -18.05
CA CYS A 116 17.29 -0.16 -17.83
C CYS A 116 17.36 -1.35 -18.79
N ASP A 117 18.58 -1.74 -19.15
CA ASP A 117 18.86 -2.90 -19.99
C ASP A 117 18.84 -4.20 -19.17
N CYS A 118 18.17 -5.25 -19.66
CA CYS A 118 18.03 -6.52 -18.92
C CYS A 118 19.28 -7.42 -18.96
N GLN A 119 20.11 -7.33 -20.01
CA GLN A 119 21.10 -8.37 -20.31
C GLN A 119 22.35 -8.32 -19.43
N ARG A 120 22.82 -7.13 -19.03
CA ARG A 120 23.98 -6.92 -18.13
C ARG A 120 23.84 -5.62 -17.35
N VAL A 121 24.50 -5.53 -16.19
CA VAL A 121 24.66 -4.27 -15.43
C VAL A 121 25.57 -3.33 -16.22
N SER A 122 24.98 -2.56 -17.14
CA SER A 122 25.66 -1.55 -17.93
C SER A 122 26.01 -0.33 -17.08
N ALA A 123 26.93 0.51 -17.57
CA ALA A 123 27.19 1.82 -16.96
C ALA A 123 25.90 2.66 -16.88
N TRP A 124 25.03 2.53 -17.89
CA TRP A 124 23.70 3.14 -17.92
C TRP A 124 22.82 2.68 -16.75
N ASN A 125 22.71 1.36 -16.50
CA ASN A 125 21.90 0.86 -15.38
C ASN A 125 22.37 1.41 -14.02
N ARG A 126 23.69 1.55 -13.82
CA ARG A 126 24.25 2.14 -12.60
C ARG A 126 23.87 3.61 -12.44
N ILE A 127 23.84 4.37 -13.54
CA ILE A 127 23.40 5.77 -13.54
C ILE A 127 21.91 5.85 -13.22
N CYS A 128 21.08 5.02 -13.87
CA CYS A 128 19.64 4.96 -13.63
C CYS A 128 19.31 4.67 -12.16
N ILE A 129 19.98 3.69 -11.55
CA ILE A 129 19.76 3.31 -10.14
C ILE A 129 20.15 4.44 -9.20
N ARG A 130 21.25 5.16 -9.48
CA ARG A 130 21.74 6.24 -8.62
C ARG A 130 20.93 7.53 -8.71
N GLN A 131 20.38 7.83 -9.89
CA GLN A 131 19.69 9.09 -10.16
C GLN A 131 18.17 9.00 -9.99
N ALA A 132 17.62 7.79 -9.94
CA ALA A 132 16.18 7.60 -9.77
C ALA A 132 15.71 7.89 -8.34
N ASP A 133 14.61 8.63 -8.24
CA ASP A 133 13.86 8.82 -6.99
C ASP A 133 13.07 7.56 -6.61
N CYS A 134 12.70 6.76 -7.61
CA CYS A 134 12.00 5.49 -7.44
C CYS A 134 12.43 4.46 -8.49
N ILE A 135 12.59 3.21 -8.08
CA ILE A 135 12.93 2.10 -8.98
C ILE A 135 11.74 1.15 -9.08
N LEU A 136 11.18 1.02 -10.28
CA LEU A 136 10.17 0.05 -10.66
C LEU A 136 10.85 -1.23 -11.13
N VAL A 137 10.70 -2.31 -10.37
CA VAL A 137 11.18 -3.64 -10.72
C VAL A 137 10.04 -4.40 -11.39
N LEU A 138 10.18 -4.68 -12.69
CA LEU A 138 9.16 -5.40 -13.46
C LEU A 138 9.42 -6.90 -13.41
N ALA A 139 8.40 -7.67 -13.04
CA ALA A 139 8.43 -9.12 -13.04
C ALA A 139 7.18 -9.72 -13.70
N LEU A 140 7.34 -10.80 -14.45
CA LEU A 140 6.21 -11.58 -14.94
C LEU A 140 5.71 -12.49 -13.84
N HIS A 141 4.40 -12.63 -13.72
CA HIS A 141 3.78 -13.58 -12.79
C HIS A 141 4.17 -15.05 -13.05
N SER A 142 4.56 -15.37 -14.29
CA SER A 142 4.98 -16.71 -14.72
C SER A 142 6.44 -17.01 -14.38
N SER A 143 7.24 -16.00 -14.05
CA SER A 143 8.66 -16.18 -13.74
C SER A 143 8.85 -16.78 -12.35
N ASP A 144 9.94 -17.54 -12.18
CA ASP A 144 10.27 -18.17 -10.90
C ASP A 144 10.66 -17.10 -9.84
N PRO A 145 9.86 -16.92 -8.77
CA PRO A 145 10.14 -15.93 -7.74
C PRO A 145 11.42 -16.20 -6.95
N ALA A 146 11.86 -17.46 -6.87
CA ALA A 146 12.93 -17.89 -5.98
C ALA A 146 14.34 -17.60 -6.51
N ARG A 147 14.47 -17.29 -7.81
CA ARG A 147 15.76 -17.01 -8.45
C ARG A 147 15.90 -15.52 -8.78
N PRO A 148 16.65 -14.75 -7.98
CA PRO A 148 16.94 -13.36 -8.30
C PRO A 148 17.80 -13.25 -9.56
N SER A 149 17.42 -12.35 -10.45
CA SER A 149 18.21 -11.98 -11.61
C SER A 149 19.52 -11.28 -11.22
N PRO A 150 20.55 -11.29 -12.09
CA PRO A 150 21.83 -10.61 -11.82
C PRO A 150 21.66 -9.12 -11.50
N ILE A 151 20.66 -8.49 -12.11
CA ILE A 151 20.36 -7.08 -11.91
C ILE A 151 19.69 -6.82 -10.55
N GLU A 152 18.85 -7.74 -10.05
CA GLU A 152 18.32 -7.68 -8.69
C GLU A 152 19.41 -7.90 -7.63
N MET A 153 20.37 -8.77 -7.91
CA MET A 153 21.55 -8.92 -7.02
C MET A 153 22.38 -7.64 -6.96
N ALA A 154 22.52 -6.93 -8.09
CA ALA A 154 23.19 -5.63 -8.11
C ALA A 154 22.40 -4.58 -7.31
N LEU A 155 21.05 -4.58 -7.40
CA LEU A 155 20.19 -3.71 -6.60
C LEU A 155 20.25 -4.01 -5.11
N LYS A 156 20.31 -5.28 -4.73
CA LYS A 156 20.40 -5.72 -3.32
C LYS A 156 21.65 -5.20 -2.64
N ASN A 157 22.76 -5.17 -3.38
CA ASN A 157 24.06 -4.72 -2.86
C ASN A 157 24.25 -3.20 -2.99
N ASP A 158 23.32 -2.49 -3.62
CA ASP A 158 23.44 -1.06 -3.81
C ASP A 158 23.10 -0.32 -2.49
N PRO A 159 23.94 0.64 -2.06
CA PRO A 159 23.76 1.33 -0.79
C PRO A 159 22.61 2.35 -0.81
N THR A 160 22.00 2.62 -1.98
CA THR A 160 20.96 3.64 -2.09
C THR A 160 19.65 3.19 -1.41
N LYS A 161 19.18 4.01 -0.47
CA LYS A 161 17.89 3.86 0.22
C LYS A 161 16.70 4.34 -0.63
N VAL A 162 16.82 4.23 -1.95
CA VAL A 162 15.74 4.60 -2.89
C VAL A 162 14.59 3.60 -2.75
N ALA A 163 13.36 4.11 -2.83
CA ALA A 163 12.14 3.31 -2.78
C ALA A 163 12.08 2.37 -3.98
N LYS A 164 11.92 1.06 -3.70
CA LYS A 164 11.90 0.01 -4.70
C LYS A 164 10.50 -0.59 -4.73
N VAL A 165 9.85 -0.51 -5.89
CA VAL A 165 8.47 -0.95 -6.08
C VAL A 165 8.45 -2.12 -7.06
N LEU A 166 7.85 -3.23 -6.65
CA LEU A 166 7.69 -4.41 -7.49
C LEU A 166 6.39 -4.33 -8.28
N ILE A 167 6.48 -4.51 -9.59
CA ILE A 167 5.32 -4.58 -10.48
C ILE A 167 5.23 -6.00 -11.01
N LEU A 168 4.17 -6.70 -10.60
CA LEU A 168 3.84 -8.01 -11.13
C LEU A 168 2.89 -7.84 -12.31
N MET A 169 3.38 -8.23 -13.47
CA MET A 169 2.68 -8.13 -14.74
C MET A 169 1.92 -9.43 -15.02
N TYR A 170 0.65 -9.30 -15.36
CA TYR A 170 -0.26 -10.39 -15.72
C TYR A 170 -0.86 -10.17 -17.12
N PRO A 171 -1.12 -11.23 -17.89
CA PRO A 171 -1.96 -11.16 -19.09
C PRO A 171 -3.37 -10.67 -18.73
N LEU A 172 -4.01 -9.97 -19.67
CA LEU A 172 -5.35 -9.40 -19.50
C LEU A 172 -6.41 -10.46 -19.13
N ASP A 173 -6.25 -11.69 -19.62
CA ASP A 173 -7.17 -12.82 -19.40
C ASP A 173 -7.10 -13.40 -17.98
N THR A 174 -6.22 -12.87 -17.12
CA THR A 174 -6.08 -13.36 -15.75
C THR A 174 -7.11 -12.70 -14.84
N ASP A 175 -8.15 -13.45 -14.46
CA ASP A 175 -9.19 -12.97 -13.54
C ASP A 175 -8.69 -12.86 -12.09
N TYR A 176 -7.90 -13.85 -11.66
CA TYR A 176 -7.41 -13.95 -10.28
C TYR A 176 -5.95 -14.37 -10.23
N THR A 177 -5.24 -13.80 -9.26
CA THR A 177 -3.88 -14.18 -8.91
C THR A 177 -3.86 -15.56 -8.24
N GLU A 178 -2.79 -16.31 -8.51
CA GLU A 178 -2.54 -17.57 -7.82
C GLU A 178 -2.16 -17.31 -6.36
N SER A 179 -2.76 -18.09 -5.46
CA SER A 179 -2.60 -17.93 -4.02
C SER A 179 -1.15 -18.16 -3.57
N GLY A 180 -0.59 -17.23 -2.79
CA GLY A 180 0.71 -17.37 -2.14
C GLY A 180 1.93 -17.17 -3.04
N LYS A 181 1.76 -16.98 -4.35
CA LYS A 181 2.90 -16.68 -5.24
C LYS A 181 3.52 -15.32 -4.96
N THR A 182 2.70 -14.29 -4.68
CA THR A 182 3.21 -12.95 -4.36
C THR A 182 3.98 -12.95 -3.05
N ALA A 183 3.55 -13.75 -2.07
CA ALA A 183 4.28 -13.94 -0.82
C ALA A 183 5.72 -14.45 -1.06
N VAL A 184 5.91 -15.41 -1.97
CA VAL A 184 7.25 -15.93 -2.32
C VAL A 184 8.11 -14.85 -2.98
N TRP A 185 7.52 -14.01 -3.84
CA TRP A 185 8.22 -12.86 -4.45
C TRP A 185 8.73 -11.87 -3.39
N LEU A 186 7.86 -11.49 -2.45
CA LEU A 186 8.17 -10.54 -1.38
C LEU A 186 9.17 -11.11 -0.37
N ASN A 187 9.02 -12.38 0.03
CA ASN A 187 9.93 -13.05 0.95
C ASN A 187 11.35 -13.17 0.39
N ALA A 188 11.49 -13.39 -0.92
CA ALA A 188 12.80 -13.40 -1.58
C ALA A 188 13.45 -12.01 -1.64
N ARG A 189 12.68 -10.93 -1.45
CA ARG A 189 13.07 -9.54 -1.69
C ARG A 189 12.57 -8.61 -0.58
N PRO A 190 13.10 -8.75 0.66
CA PRO A 190 12.67 -7.94 1.81
C PRO A 190 13.02 -6.45 1.69
N TRP A 191 13.81 -6.07 0.69
CA TRP A 191 14.19 -4.68 0.39
C TRP A 191 13.17 -3.93 -0.48
N ILE A 192 12.12 -4.61 -0.97
CA ILE A 192 11.02 -3.97 -1.68
C ILE A 192 10.14 -3.22 -0.68
N SER A 193 9.78 -1.98 -1.02
CA SER A 193 8.92 -1.14 -0.20
C SER A 193 7.44 -1.42 -0.45
N GLN A 194 7.04 -1.59 -1.71
CA GLN A 194 5.65 -1.77 -2.13
C GLN A 194 5.55 -2.67 -3.37
N HIS A 195 4.39 -3.28 -3.58
CA HIS A 195 4.10 -4.05 -4.79
C HIS A 195 2.76 -3.69 -5.40
N TYR A 196 2.66 -3.81 -6.73
CA TYR A 196 1.44 -3.60 -7.49
C TYR A 196 1.25 -4.70 -8.52
N HIS A 197 0.01 -5.13 -8.69
CA HIS A 197 -0.38 -6.05 -9.74
C HIS A 197 -0.98 -5.26 -10.90
N ILE A 198 -0.60 -5.58 -12.13
CA ILE A 198 -1.07 -4.89 -13.33
C ILE A 198 -1.43 -5.92 -14.40
N ARG A 199 -2.66 -5.84 -14.90
CA ARG A 199 -3.05 -6.55 -16.12
C ARG A 199 -2.60 -5.74 -17.32
N CYS A 200 -1.84 -6.40 -18.18
CA CYS A 200 -1.23 -5.81 -19.35
C CYS A 200 -1.95 -6.28 -20.62
N GLU A 201 -2.13 -5.36 -21.55
CA GLU A 201 -2.61 -5.66 -22.90
C GLU A 201 -1.66 -6.65 -23.59
N PRO A 202 -2.16 -7.60 -24.40
CA PRO A 202 -1.32 -8.60 -25.07
C PRO A 202 -0.18 -7.99 -25.89
N ARG A 203 -0.38 -6.78 -26.42
CA ARG A 203 0.59 -6.04 -27.22
C ARG A 203 1.90 -5.71 -26.48
N VAL A 204 1.89 -5.68 -25.15
CA VAL A 204 3.07 -5.44 -24.29
C VAL A 204 4.03 -6.63 -24.31
N PHE A 205 3.49 -7.85 -24.39
CA PHE A 205 4.28 -9.08 -24.38
C PHE A 205 4.85 -9.46 -25.75
N ILE A 206 4.30 -8.91 -26.85
CA ILE A 206 4.75 -9.23 -28.21
C ILE A 206 6.08 -8.49 -28.48
N PRO A 207 7.20 -9.22 -28.67
CA PRO A 207 8.48 -8.59 -28.98
C PRO A 207 8.43 -7.94 -30.37
N ARG A 208 8.89 -6.70 -30.47
CA ARG A 208 9.00 -5.95 -31.73
C ARG A 208 10.37 -5.28 -31.79
N SER A 209 10.87 -5.02 -33.00
CA SER A 209 12.07 -4.20 -33.17
C SER A 209 11.82 -2.77 -32.67
N LYS A 210 12.84 -2.10 -32.12
CA LYS A 210 12.71 -0.79 -31.46
C LYS A 210 11.99 0.27 -32.31
N LEU A 211 12.33 0.36 -33.60
CA LEU A 211 11.70 1.35 -34.50
C LEU A 211 10.22 1.00 -34.79
N ASN A 212 9.93 -0.28 -35.03
CA ASN A 212 8.57 -0.73 -35.29
C ASN A 212 7.69 -0.60 -34.04
N LEU A 213 8.27 -0.79 -32.85
CA LEU A 213 7.61 -0.58 -31.57
C LEU A 213 7.13 0.87 -31.43
N ILE A 214 8.03 1.84 -31.64
CA ILE A 214 7.70 3.27 -31.53
C ILE A 214 6.65 3.69 -32.57
N ASN A 215 6.79 3.22 -33.81
CA ASN A 215 5.81 3.53 -34.87
C ASN A 215 4.43 2.94 -34.55
N PHE A 216 4.39 1.69 -34.07
CA PHE A 216 3.16 1.03 -33.66
C PHE A 216 2.47 1.79 -32.53
N TYR A 217 3.20 2.12 -31.46
CA TYR A 217 2.63 2.86 -30.32
C TYR A 217 2.20 4.29 -30.69
N THR A 218 2.94 4.97 -31.57
CA THR A 218 2.52 6.28 -32.11
C THR A 218 1.17 6.19 -32.82
N GLN A 219 0.95 5.14 -33.62
CA GLN A 219 -0.34 4.92 -34.31
C GLN A 219 -1.45 4.56 -33.33
N VAL A 220 -1.15 3.76 -32.31
CA VAL A 220 -2.10 3.40 -31.24
C VAL A 220 -2.53 4.65 -30.49
N PHE A 221 -1.59 5.47 -30.02
CA PHE A 221 -1.89 6.67 -29.23
C PHE A 221 -2.63 7.75 -30.02
N ALA A 222 -2.49 7.75 -31.36
CA ALA A 222 -3.28 8.62 -32.22
C ALA A 222 -4.76 8.19 -32.33
N ARG A 223 -5.06 6.91 -32.08
CA ARG A 223 -6.40 6.34 -32.23
C ARG A 223 -7.11 6.16 -30.89
N GLU A 224 -6.39 5.67 -29.89
CA GLU A 224 -6.92 5.30 -28.58
C GLU A 224 -6.65 6.45 -27.59
N LYS A 225 -7.67 6.81 -26.80
CA LYS A 225 -7.49 7.72 -25.65
C LYS A 225 -7.15 6.90 -24.41
N PRO A 226 -6.38 7.46 -23.46
CA PRO A 226 -6.03 6.75 -22.24
C PRO A 226 -7.27 6.42 -21.41
N ASN A 227 -7.46 5.13 -21.12
CA ASN A 227 -8.59 4.66 -20.32
C ASN A 227 -8.32 4.92 -18.82
N PRO A 228 -9.11 5.76 -18.12
CA PRO A 228 -8.87 6.10 -16.71
C PRO A 228 -9.06 4.91 -15.76
N LEU A 229 -9.78 3.87 -16.18
CA LEU A 229 -10.04 2.66 -15.39
C LEU A 229 -9.01 1.55 -15.63
N SER A 230 -8.06 1.75 -16.55
CA SER A 230 -6.97 0.80 -16.79
C SER A 230 -6.05 0.66 -15.58
N ASP A 231 -5.48 -0.53 -15.40
CA ASP A 231 -4.49 -0.79 -14.34
C ASP A 231 -3.23 0.08 -14.53
N PHE A 232 -2.87 0.45 -15.77
CA PHE A 232 -1.81 1.42 -16.04
C PHE A 232 -2.16 2.84 -15.56
N SER A 233 -3.42 3.27 -15.74
CA SER A 233 -3.92 4.55 -15.22
C SER A 233 -4.00 4.54 -13.68
N ARG A 234 -4.27 3.38 -13.07
CA ARG A 234 -4.14 3.20 -11.62
C ARG A 234 -2.68 3.38 -11.18
N LEU A 235 -1.72 2.70 -11.80
CA LEU A 235 -0.29 2.86 -11.49
C LEU A 235 0.18 4.32 -11.70
N ALA A 236 -0.24 4.95 -12.81
CA ALA A 236 0.04 6.35 -13.09
C ALA A 236 -0.42 7.27 -11.95
N ARG A 237 -1.63 7.05 -11.40
CA ARG A 237 -2.12 7.81 -10.25
C ARG A 237 -1.28 7.61 -9.00
N TYR A 238 -0.80 6.40 -8.73
CA TYR A 238 0.14 6.17 -7.61
C TYR A 238 1.46 6.92 -7.81
N ILE A 239 2.04 6.86 -9.01
CA ILE A 239 3.31 7.55 -9.34
C ILE A 239 3.19 9.07 -9.22
N VAL A 240 2.10 9.65 -9.71
CA VAL A 240 1.89 11.10 -9.75
C VAL A 240 1.47 11.65 -8.38
N GLY A 241 1.09 10.79 -7.43
CA GLY A 241 0.56 11.18 -6.12
C GLY A 241 -0.91 11.57 -6.15
N GLU A 242 -1.68 11.08 -7.14
CA GLU A 242 -3.12 11.31 -7.30
C GLU A 242 -3.92 10.03 -6.98
N ALA A 243 -3.37 9.15 -6.14
CA ALA A 243 -4.02 7.90 -5.77
C ALA A 243 -5.33 8.15 -5.01
N VAL A 244 -6.31 7.29 -5.28
CA VAL A 244 -7.63 7.33 -4.67
C VAL A 244 -7.77 6.13 -3.73
N GLY A 245 -8.18 6.39 -2.49
CA GLY A 245 -8.42 5.38 -1.47
C GLY A 245 -9.89 5.27 -1.09
N LEU A 246 -10.32 4.08 -0.69
CA LEU A 246 -11.62 3.82 -0.09
C LEU A 246 -11.41 3.26 1.31
N VAL A 247 -12.03 3.88 2.31
CA VAL A 247 -11.99 3.46 3.71
C VAL A 247 -13.39 3.13 4.16
N LEU A 248 -13.57 1.94 4.72
CA LEU A 248 -14.85 1.43 5.20
C LEU A 248 -14.75 1.23 6.72
N GLY A 249 -15.63 1.88 7.48
CA GLY A 249 -15.71 1.76 8.94
C GLY A 249 -17.02 1.11 9.41
N GLY A 250 -16.97 0.36 10.51
CA GLY A 250 -18.13 -0.07 11.30
C GLY A 250 -19.18 -1.01 10.66
N GLY A 251 -19.03 -1.42 9.40
CA GLY A 251 -20.08 -2.19 8.68
C GLY A 251 -20.00 -3.72 8.82
N GLY A 252 -18.80 -4.30 8.88
CA GLY A 252 -18.61 -5.76 8.78
C GLY A 252 -19.20 -6.54 9.97
N ALA A 253 -18.90 -6.12 11.20
CA ALA A 253 -19.42 -6.77 12.40
C ALA A 253 -20.95 -6.62 12.52
N ARG A 254 -21.52 -5.47 12.11
CA ARG A 254 -22.96 -5.21 12.15
C ARG A 254 -23.72 -6.09 11.16
N GLY A 255 -23.25 -6.19 9.92
CA GLY A 255 -23.85 -7.08 8.91
C GLY A 255 -23.88 -8.54 9.35
N CYS A 256 -22.78 -9.05 9.91
CA CYS A 256 -22.73 -10.43 10.41
C CYS A 256 -23.55 -10.64 11.69
N SER A 257 -23.69 -9.61 12.53
CA SER A 257 -24.48 -9.69 13.77
C SER A 257 -26.00 -9.78 13.51
N HIS A 258 -26.52 -9.06 12.50
CA HIS A 258 -27.94 -9.14 12.12
C HIS A 258 -28.32 -10.52 11.55
N VAL A 259 -27.39 -11.20 10.87
CA VAL A 259 -27.66 -12.51 10.25
C VAL A 259 -27.53 -13.67 11.25
N GLY A 260 -27.23 -13.40 12.53
CA GLY A 260 -27.18 -14.44 13.57
C GLY A 260 -26.16 -15.55 13.29
N LEU A 261 -25.09 -15.25 12.54
CA LEU A 261 -24.17 -16.27 12.06
C LEU A 261 -23.45 -16.93 13.25
N ILE A 262 -23.63 -18.24 13.40
CA ILE A 262 -22.87 -19.05 14.36
C ILE A 262 -21.38 -18.93 14.02
N ARG A 263 -20.50 -18.73 15.02
CA ARG A 263 -19.04 -18.56 14.88
C ARG A 263 -18.38 -19.48 13.84
N LYS A 264 -18.82 -20.74 13.74
CA LYS A 264 -18.30 -21.73 12.78
C LYS A 264 -18.71 -21.42 11.33
N GLU A 265 -19.92 -20.91 11.14
CA GLU A 265 -20.44 -20.50 9.84
C GLU A 265 -19.69 -19.28 9.30
N LEU A 266 -19.33 -18.33 10.16
CA LEU A 266 -18.63 -17.12 9.73
C LEU A 266 -17.24 -17.45 9.19
N ASN A 267 -16.52 -18.30 9.92
CA ASN A 267 -15.22 -18.79 9.47
C ASN A 267 -15.35 -19.55 8.15
N ARG A 268 -16.38 -20.39 8.00
CA ARG A 268 -16.59 -21.17 6.77
C ARG A 268 -16.93 -20.27 5.59
N GLN A 269 -17.79 -19.26 5.77
CA GLN A 269 -18.14 -18.32 4.69
C GLN A 269 -16.94 -17.46 4.28
N LEU A 270 -16.18 -16.94 5.25
CA LEU A 270 -14.96 -16.19 4.96
C LEU A 270 -13.92 -17.05 4.25
N GLN A 271 -13.71 -18.29 4.70
CA GLN A 271 -12.86 -19.27 4.03
C GLN A 271 -13.39 -19.63 2.63
N SER A 272 -14.71 -19.77 2.46
CA SER A 272 -15.31 -20.07 1.15
C SER A 272 -15.24 -18.88 0.18
N THR A 273 -15.15 -17.65 0.69
CA THR A 273 -15.11 -16.45 -0.14
C THR A 273 -13.66 -16.14 -0.53
N PHE A 274 -12.78 -16.04 0.46
CA PHE A 274 -11.38 -15.67 0.26
C PHE A 274 -10.46 -16.86 -0.03
N HIS A 275 -10.90 -18.10 0.22
CA HIS A 275 -10.07 -19.31 0.09
C HIS A 275 -8.75 -19.15 0.86
N ASP A 276 -7.66 -19.73 0.35
CA ASP A 276 -6.32 -19.60 0.95
C ASP A 276 -5.56 -18.35 0.49
N ARG A 277 -6.25 -17.36 -0.09
CA ARG A 277 -5.62 -16.14 -0.62
C ARG A 277 -4.97 -15.32 0.50
N GLN A 278 -3.81 -14.76 0.17
CA GLN A 278 -3.11 -13.82 1.04
C GLN A 278 -3.49 -12.38 0.65
N ILE A 279 -3.27 -11.43 1.57
CA ILE A 279 -3.63 -10.02 1.38
C ILE A 279 -2.81 -9.43 0.23
N GLU A 280 -1.53 -9.79 0.15
CA GLU A 280 -0.61 -9.37 -0.89
C GLU A 280 -1.01 -9.86 -2.29
N ASP A 281 -1.85 -10.89 -2.41
CA ASP A 281 -2.28 -11.43 -3.70
C ASP A 281 -3.35 -10.55 -4.38
N PHE A 282 -3.99 -9.62 -3.65
CA PHE A 282 -5.09 -8.82 -4.20
C PHE A 282 -4.66 -7.84 -5.31
N TRP A 283 -5.55 -7.60 -6.27
CA TRP A 283 -5.33 -6.66 -7.39
C TRP A 283 -5.16 -5.22 -6.96
N LEU A 284 -5.83 -4.85 -5.87
CA LEU A 284 -5.74 -3.54 -5.24
C LEU A 284 -5.02 -3.70 -3.90
N PRO A 285 -4.12 -2.78 -3.53
CA PRO A 285 -3.55 -2.73 -2.20
C PRO A 285 -4.66 -2.69 -1.16
N PHE A 286 -4.69 -3.71 -0.31
CA PHE A 286 -5.66 -3.85 0.78
C PHE A 286 -4.91 -3.84 2.09
N PHE A 287 -5.49 -3.18 3.09
CA PHE A 287 -5.02 -3.30 4.47
C PHE A 287 -6.22 -3.50 5.39
N CYS A 288 -5.94 -4.12 6.52
CA CYS A 288 -6.94 -4.41 7.54
C CYS A 288 -6.40 -3.97 8.90
N VAL A 289 -7.22 -3.26 9.70
CA VAL A 289 -6.81 -2.80 11.03
C VAL A 289 -7.42 -3.70 12.09
N THR A 290 -6.60 -4.11 13.05
CA THR A 290 -7.04 -4.89 14.22
C THR A 290 -6.51 -4.26 15.49
N THR A 291 -7.17 -4.54 16.60
CA THR A 291 -6.68 -4.17 17.93
C THR A 291 -5.95 -5.36 18.54
N ASP A 292 -4.64 -5.23 18.78
CA ASP A 292 -3.87 -6.19 19.56
C ASP A 292 -4.12 -5.92 21.05
N ILE A 293 -4.81 -6.85 21.71
CA ILE A 293 -5.14 -6.73 23.13
C ILE A 293 -4.00 -7.17 24.05
N THR A 294 -3.04 -7.95 23.55
CA THR A 294 -1.88 -8.37 24.35
C THR A 294 -0.97 -7.15 24.58
N ASN A 295 -0.77 -6.33 23.55
CA ASN A 295 0.08 -5.14 23.62
C ASN A 295 -0.70 -3.82 23.71
N CYS A 296 -2.05 -3.87 23.71
CA CYS A 296 -2.95 -2.71 23.70
C CYS A 296 -2.62 -1.70 22.59
N LYS A 297 -2.36 -2.17 21.37
CA LYS A 297 -1.93 -1.34 20.24
C LYS A 297 -2.74 -1.63 18.98
N MET A 298 -2.84 -0.61 18.13
CA MET A 298 -3.35 -0.76 16.77
C MET A 298 -2.33 -1.52 15.92
N ARG A 299 -2.81 -2.48 15.12
CA ARG A 299 -1.99 -3.24 14.17
C ARG A 299 -2.60 -3.17 12.78
N ILE A 300 -1.77 -2.88 11.79
CA ILE A 300 -2.15 -2.80 10.37
C ILE A 300 -1.61 -4.04 9.68
N HIS A 301 -2.50 -4.77 9.01
CA HIS A 301 -2.18 -5.99 8.28
C HIS A 301 -2.21 -5.71 6.78
N THR A 302 -1.08 -5.88 6.12
CA THR A 302 -0.94 -5.80 4.66
C THR A 302 -0.43 -7.09 4.03
N GLN A 303 -0.13 -8.10 4.84
CA GLN A 303 0.41 -9.39 4.40
C GLN A 303 -0.19 -10.54 5.21
N GLY A 304 -0.23 -11.72 4.61
CA GLY A 304 -0.71 -12.97 5.22
C GLY A 304 -2.18 -13.26 4.94
N SER A 305 -2.76 -14.21 5.68
CA SER A 305 -4.04 -14.82 5.29
C SER A 305 -5.22 -13.84 5.37
N SER A 306 -5.84 -13.56 4.23
CA SER A 306 -6.89 -12.56 4.09
C SER A 306 -8.10 -12.86 4.97
N TRP A 307 -8.64 -14.09 4.89
CA TRP A 307 -9.84 -14.45 5.66
C TRP A 307 -9.58 -14.38 7.17
N ARG A 308 -8.35 -14.69 7.61
CA ARG A 308 -7.97 -14.72 9.03
C ARG A 308 -7.92 -13.31 9.61
N TYR A 309 -7.28 -12.38 8.92
CA TYR A 309 -7.16 -11.00 9.39
C TYR A 309 -8.46 -10.21 9.21
N VAL A 310 -9.22 -10.45 8.14
CA VAL A 310 -10.58 -9.89 7.99
C VAL A 310 -11.48 -10.37 9.14
N ARG A 311 -11.42 -11.67 9.48
CA ARG A 311 -12.14 -12.20 10.64
C ARG A 311 -11.68 -11.52 11.95
N ALA A 312 -10.38 -11.34 12.14
CA ALA A 312 -9.85 -10.70 13.35
C ALA A 312 -10.38 -9.25 13.48
N SER A 313 -10.38 -8.49 12.39
CA SER A 313 -10.90 -7.13 12.33
C SER A 313 -12.41 -7.03 12.51
N MET A 314 -13.14 -8.13 12.34
CA MET A 314 -14.59 -8.23 12.64
C MET A 314 -14.88 -8.92 13.99
N SER A 315 -13.86 -9.26 14.78
CA SER A 315 -14.03 -10.02 16.02
C SER A 315 -14.36 -9.10 17.20
N LEU A 316 -15.66 -8.83 17.37
CA LEU A 316 -16.17 -8.02 18.48
C LEU A 316 -16.10 -8.79 19.81
N SER A 317 -15.61 -8.12 20.86
CA SER A 317 -15.53 -8.69 22.21
C SER A 317 -16.91 -9.13 22.71
N GLY A 318 -16.97 -10.32 23.31
CA GLY A 318 -18.23 -10.93 23.79
C GLY A 318 -18.99 -11.76 22.75
N TYR A 319 -18.78 -11.54 21.44
CA TYR A 319 -19.44 -12.30 20.37
C TYR A 319 -18.52 -13.36 19.76
N LEU A 320 -17.30 -12.95 19.40
CA LEU A 320 -16.29 -13.82 18.81
C LEU A 320 -15.04 -13.81 19.69
N PRO A 321 -14.41 -14.97 19.94
CA PRO A 321 -13.18 -14.97 20.71
C PRO A 321 -12.05 -14.35 19.89
N PRO A 322 -11.08 -13.73 20.58
CA PRO A 322 -9.93 -13.14 19.94
C PRO A 322 -9.19 -14.17 19.08
N LEU A 323 -8.63 -13.68 18.00
CA LEU A 323 -7.86 -14.48 17.07
C LEU A 323 -6.39 -14.39 17.43
N CYS A 324 -5.75 -15.52 17.68
CA CYS A 324 -4.31 -15.56 17.93
C CYS A 324 -3.53 -15.40 16.61
N ASP A 325 -2.59 -14.48 16.54
CA ASP A 325 -1.73 -14.30 15.38
C ASP A 325 -0.69 -15.45 15.32
N PRO A 326 -0.54 -16.16 14.17
CA PRO A 326 0.42 -17.24 14.04
C PRO A 326 1.89 -16.80 14.13
N TYR A 327 2.22 -15.53 13.90
CA TYR A 327 3.61 -15.06 13.85
C TYR A 327 4.18 -14.76 15.25
N ASP A 328 3.42 -14.10 16.12
CA ASP A 328 3.87 -13.65 17.43
C ASP A 328 3.02 -14.17 18.61
N GLY A 329 1.91 -14.86 18.33
CA GLY A 329 1.00 -15.37 19.36
C GLY A 329 0.13 -14.30 20.03
N SER A 330 0.12 -13.07 19.52
CA SER A 330 -0.70 -11.98 20.05
C SER A 330 -2.19 -12.21 19.79
N LEU A 331 -3.04 -11.66 20.65
CA LEU A 331 -4.49 -11.79 20.53
C LEU A 331 -5.05 -10.56 19.82
N LEU A 332 -5.76 -10.81 18.71
CA LEU A 332 -6.34 -9.79 17.85
C LEU A 332 -7.87 -9.72 18.02
N LEU A 333 -8.39 -8.50 18.12
CA LEU A 333 -9.81 -8.14 18.12
C LEU A 333 -10.12 -7.11 17.04
N ASP A 334 -11.40 -6.76 16.95
CA ASP A 334 -11.94 -5.73 16.06
C ASP A 334 -11.09 -4.44 16.06
N GLY A 335 -10.80 -3.93 14.87
CA GLY A 335 -10.08 -2.67 14.67
C GLY A 335 -10.87 -1.46 15.15
N GLY A 336 -12.20 -1.57 15.24
CA GLY A 336 -13.11 -0.52 15.71
C GLY A 336 -12.80 0.02 17.12
N TYR A 337 -12.14 -0.77 17.97
CA TYR A 337 -11.72 -0.32 19.30
C TYR A 337 -10.56 0.68 19.28
N THR A 338 -9.70 0.62 18.26
CA THR A 338 -8.54 1.52 18.12
C THR A 338 -8.78 2.57 17.05
N ASN A 339 -9.20 2.13 15.86
CA ASN A 339 -9.44 3.01 14.73
C ASN A 339 -10.57 2.46 13.84
N ASN A 340 -11.80 2.92 14.11
CA ASN A 340 -13.00 2.51 13.37
C ASN A 340 -13.01 3.01 11.92
N LEU A 341 -12.34 4.12 11.62
CA LEU A 341 -12.27 4.70 10.28
C LEU A 341 -10.82 5.09 9.97
N PRO A 342 -10.00 4.16 9.45
CA PRO A 342 -8.56 4.35 9.28
C PRO A 342 -8.20 5.20 8.05
N ALA A 343 -8.74 6.43 8.00
CA ALA A 343 -8.46 7.42 6.97
C ALA A 343 -7.02 7.94 7.07
N ASP A 344 -6.50 8.09 8.28
CA ASP A 344 -5.12 8.43 8.59
C ASP A 344 -4.13 7.41 8.01
N VAL A 345 -4.41 6.12 8.20
CA VAL A 345 -3.62 5.02 7.64
C VAL A 345 -3.63 5.07 6.11
N MET A 346 -4.80 5.35 5.51
CA MET A 346 -4.93 5.48 4.06
C MET A 346 -4.13 6.67 3.48
N VAL A 347 -4.04 7.79 4.19
CA VAL A 347 -3.14 8.90 3.82
C VAL A 347 -1.69 8.44 3.85
N CYS A 348 -1.28 7.68 4.88
CA CYS A 348 0.08 7.14 4.96
C CYS A 348 0.40 6.15 3.83
N PHE A 349 -0.60 5.48 3.24
CA PHE A 349 -0.43 4.67 2.03
C PHE A 349 -0.30 5.51 0.73
N GLY A 350 -0.40 6.84 0.83
CA GLY A 350 -0.23 7.76 -0.30
C GLY A 350 -1.50 8.13 -1.05
N ALA A 351 -2.67 7.83 -0.48
CA ALA A 351 -3.93 8.30 -1.05
C ALA A 351 -4.07 9.82 -0.89
N LYS A 352 -4.29 10.52 -2.00
CA LYS A 352 -4.58 11.96 -2.00
C LYS A 352 -6.06 12.23 -1.80
N THR A 353 -6.91 11.44 -2.45
CA THR A 353 -8.37 11.53 -2.32
C THR A 353 -8.86 10.28 -1.60
N ILE A 354 -9.59 10.46 -0.49
CA ILE A 354 -10.10 9.34 0.31
C ILE A 354 -11.63 9.43 0.35
N PHE A 355 -12.27 8.36 -0.09
CA PHE A 355 -13.70 8.13 0.15
C PHE A 355 -13.84 7.36 1.45
N ALA A 356 -14.49 7.96 2.45
CA ALA A 356 -14.73 7.34 3.73
C ALA A 356 -16.22 7.02 3.88
N SER A 357 -16.54 5.76 4.19
CA SER A 357 -17.89 5.31 4.52
C SER A 357 -17.92 4.88 5.97
N ASP A 358 -18.50 5.73 6.83
CA ASP A 358 -18.74 5.41 8.23
C ASP A 358 -20.18 4.97 8.45
N VAL A 359 -20.36 3.75 8.95
CA VAL A 359 -21.67 3.15 9.27
C VAL A 359 -21.92 3.18 10.79
N GLY A 360 -21.22 4.06 11.52
CA GLY A 360 -21.42 4.32 12.94
C GLY A 360 -22.88 4.61 13.27
N ALA A 361 -23.32 4.19 14.47
CA ALA A 361 -24.61 4.65 14.98
C ALA A 361 -24.49 6.15 15.28
N ALA A 362 -25.54 6.93 14.98
CA ALA A 362 -25.59 8.32 15.39
C ALA A 362 -25.28 8.38 16.89
N VAL A 363 -24.23 9.12 17.26
CA VAL A 363 -23.84 9.31 18.66
C VAL A 363 -25.05 9.92 19.36
N GLU A 364 -25.66 9.20 20.30
CA GLU A 364 -26.62 9.80 21.23
C GLU A 364 -25.83 10.86 22.01
N THR A 365 -26.02 12.12 21.63
CA THR A 365 -25.35 13.30 22.23
C THR A 365 -26.03 13.75 23.52
N GLU A 366 -27.07 13.04 23.96
CA GLU A 366 -27.70 13.22 25.28
C GLU A 366 -26.80 12.60 26.36
N LEU A 367 -25.66 13.25 26.62
CA LEU A 367 -24.83 12.96 27.77
C LEU A 367 -25.56 13.42 29.04
N THR A 368 -26.31 12.52 29.67
CA THR A 368 -26.88 12.75 31.01
C THR A 368 -25.74 12.76 32.03
N ASN A 369 -25.56 13.88 32.72
CA ASN A 369 -24.59 14.00 33.80
C ASN A 369 -25.10 13.28 35.05
N TYR A 370 -24.43 12.19 35.45
CA TYR A 370 -24.81 11.34 36.58
C TYR A 370 -24.09 11.68 37.90
N GLY A 371 -23.25 12.72 37.92
CA GLY A 371 -22.36 13.02 39.06
C GLY A 371 -21.22 12.01 39.21
N ASP A 372 -20.47 12.09 40.32
CA ASP A 372 -19.25 11.29 40.53
C ASP A 372 -19.50 9.82 40.93
N HIS A 373 -20.72 9.49 41.37
CA HIS A 373 -21.08 8.15 41.82
C HIS A 373 -22.52 7.80 41.44
N LEU A 374 -22.73 6.60 40.88
CA LEU A 374 -24.03 6.06 40.49
C LEU A 374 -24.32 4.78 41.29
N SER A 375 -25.40 4.77 42.07
CA SER A 375 -25.80 3.60 42.86
C SER A 375 -26.45 2.54 41.97
N GLY A 376 -25.94 1.31 41.99
CA GLY A 376 -26.50 0.18 41.23
C GLY A 376 -27.95 -0.15 41.61
N TRP A 377 -28.33 0.06 42.87
CA TRP A 377 -29.71 -0.13 43.35
C TRP A 377 -30.67 0.92 42.80
N TYR A 378 -30.21 2.17 42.62
CA TYR A 378 -30.99 3.23 42.00
C TYR A 378 -31.29 2.94 40.52
N LEU A 379 -30.33 2.36 39.81
CA LEU A 379 -30.53 1.90 38.43
C LEU A 379 -31.50 0.73 38.32
N LEU A 380 -31.39 -0.25 39.22
CA LEU A 380 -32.30 -1.40 39.25
C LEU A 380 -33.74 -0.95 39.55
N TYR A 381 -33.91 -0.05 40.52
CA TYR A 381 -35.21 0.52 40.88
C TYR A 381 -35.83 1.30 39.72
N ASN A 382 -35.06 2.17 39.06
CA ASN A 382 -35.53 2.93 37.91
C ASN A 382 -35.85 2.05 36.70
N ARG A 383 -35.09 0.96 36.48
CA ARG A 383 -35.37 -0.01 35.42
C ARG A 383 -36.68 -0.76 35.64
N TYR A 384 -36.99 -1.10 36.90
CA TYR A 384 -38.18 -1.90 37.25
C TYR A 384 -39.45 -1.04 37.32
N PHE A 385 -39.38 0.15 37.92
CA PHE A 385 -40.56 0.96 38.18
C PHE A 385 -40.86 2.04 37.11
N ARG A 386 -39.92 2.40 36.23
CA ARG A 386 -40.11 3.41 35.15
C ARG A 386 -40.68 4.77 35.62
N ILE A 387 -40.40 5.20 36.85
CA ILE A 387 -40.99 6.42 37.47
C ILE A 387 -40.12 7.69 37.31
N GLY A 388 -38.95 7.62 36.65
CA GLY A 388 -38.04 8.77 36.47
C GLY A 388 -37.60 9.00 35.02
N THR A 389 -36.95 10.15 34.77
CA THR A 389 -36.21 10.42 33.52
C THR A 389 -35.25 9.26 33.24
N PRO A 390 -35.14 8.75 32.00
CA PRO A 390 -34.34 7.56 31.70
C PRO A 390 -32.87 7.77 32.10
N VAL A 391 -32.45 7.13 33.19
CA VAL A 391 -31.15 7.34 33.85
C VAL A 391 -30.01 6.54 33.20
N LEU A 392 -30.28 5.76 32.16
CA LEU A 392 -29.27 5.08 31.34
C LEU A 392 -29.97 4.59 30.08
N ARG A 393 -29.97 5.41 29.03
CA ARG A 393 -30.12 4.86 27.67
C ARG A 393 -28.77 4.27 27.28
N VAL A 394 -28.50 3.05 27.73
CA VAL A 394 -27.70 2.17 26.88
C VAL A 394 -28.70 1.64 25.89
N SER A 395 -28.86 2.36 24.77
CA SER A 395 -29.56 1.86 23.61
C SER A 395 -28.78 0.64 23.10
N ILE A 396 -29.00 -0.52 23.71
CA ILE A 396 -28.79 -1.80 23.02
C ILE A 396 -29.94 -1.84 22.01
N GLN A 397 -29.77 -1.13 20.90
CA GLN A 397 -30.59 -1.35 19.72
C GLN A 397 -30.26 -2.76 19.23
N ILE A 398 -30.99 -3.74 19.75
CA ILE A 398 -31.29 -4.93 18.97
C ILE A 398 -32.33 -4.45 17.96
N ASN A 399 -31.85 -3.87 16.86
CA ASN A 399 -32.70 -3.63 15.70
C ASN A 399 -33.02 -5.03 15.14
N LEU A 400 -34.17 -5.59 15.55
CA LEU A 400 -34.83 -6.62 14.76
C LEU A 400 -35.40 -5.93 13.52
N PHE A 401 -34.67 -6.04 12.41
CA PHE A 401 -35.24 -5.97 11.06
C PHE A 401 -35.03 -7.32 10.39
#